data_AF-A0A353BH00-F1
#
_entry.id   AF-A0A353BH00-F1
#
_cell.length_a   1.000
_cell.length_b   1.000
_cell.length_c   1.000
_cell.angle_alpha   90.00
_cell.angle_beta   90.00
_cell.angle_gamma   90.00
#
_symmetry.space_group_name_H-M   'P 1'
#
loop_
_entity.id
_entity.type
_entity.pdbx_description
1 polymer ?
#
loop_
_entity_poly.entity_id
_entity_poly.type
_entity_poly.pdbx_seq_one_letter_code
_entity_poly.pdbx_strand_id
1 'polypeptide(L)'
;MALNDGSELIGTVLSDEQDTVRFLTAGGLRLAMPRSQIRSITALPGRFEGGRYLRPDPNYTRLLFAPTARPLKSGQGYFSAYEV
;
A
#
# COMPACT_ATOMS: atom_id res chain seq x y z
N MET A 1 7.71 0.54 6.54
CA MET A 1 8.60 1.27 7.47
C MET A 1 9.94 0.56 7.48
N ALA A 2 11.01 1.27 7.16
CA ALA A 2 12.36 0.71 7.15
C ALA A 2 13.09 1.14 8.43
N LEU A 3 13.85 0.22 9.02
CA LEU A 3 14.61 0.42 10.24
C LEU A 3 16.09 0.60 9.97
N ASN A 4 16.81 1.13 10.95
CA ASN A 4 18.24 1.41 10.81
C ASN A 4 19.07 0.13 10.65
N ASP A 5 18.61 -1.00 11.20
CA ASP A 5 19.21 -2.33 11.05
C ASP A 5 18.96 -2.97 9.66
N GLY A 6 18.16 -2.32 8.80
CA GLY A 6 17.77 -2.82 7.48
C GLY A 6 16.49 -3.65 7.46
N SER A 7 15.86 -3.90 8.61
CA SER A 7 14.58 -4.58 8.69
C SER A 7 13.45 -3.73 8.08
N GLU A 8 12.50 -4.39 7.41
CA GLU A 8 11.30 -3.72 6.88
C GLU A 8 10.03 -4.26 7.52
N LEU A 9 9.20 -3.34 8.00
CA LEU A 9 7.90 -3.62 8.60
C LEU A 9 6.78 -3.09 7.72
N ILE A 10 5.85 -3.98 7.41
CA ILE A 10 4.67 -3.73 6.56
C ILE A 10 3.43 -3.77 7.46
N GLY A 11 2.60 -2.72 7.40
CA GLY A 11 1.49 -2.53 8.34
C GLY A 11 0.95 -1.09 8.37
N THR A 12 0.23 -0.77 9.44
CA THR A 12 -0.47 0.50 9.64
C THR A 12 0.19 1.32 10.75
N VAL A 13 0.47 2.59 10.50
CA VAL A 13 0.88 3.54 11.54
C VAL A 13 -0.36 3.93 12.33
N LEU A 14 -0.35 3.68 13.65
CA LEU A 14 -1.44 4.02 14.57
C LEU A 14 -1.28 5.43 15.16
N SER A 15 -0.05 5.81 15.50
CA SER A 15 0.33 7.18 15.86
C SER A 15 1.77 7.45 15.49
N ASP A 16 2.07 8.70 15.16
CA ASP A 16 3.42 9.21 14.89
C ASP A 16 3.66 10.41 15.81
N GLU A 17 4.25 10.13 16.98
CA GLU A 17 4.61 11.14 17.98
C GLU A 17 6.10 11.49 17.88
N GLN A 18 6.56 12.54 18.55
CA GLN A 18 7.93 13.06 18.39
C GLN A 18 9.02 12.01 18.63
N ASP A 19 8.86 11.16 19.65
CA ASP A 19 9.89 10.20 20.05
C ASP A 19 9.48 8.74 19.83
N THR A 20 8.19 8.46 19.58
CA THR A 20 7.67 7.11 19.45
C THR A 20 6.67 7.00 18.32
N VAL A 21 6.82 5.96 17.49
CA VAL A 21 5.85 5.58 16.48
C VAL A 21 5.15 4.31 16.94
N ARG A 22 3.82 4.34 17.00
CA ARG A 22 2.99 3.17 17.25
C ARG A 22 2.58 2.55 15.92
N PHE A 23 2.88 1.27 15.74
CA PHE A 23 2.70 0.57 14.48
C PHE A 23 1.97 -0.76 14.69
N LEU A 24 1.00 -1.06 13.83
CA LEU A 24 0.34 -2.36 13.75
C LEU A 24 0.88 -3.10 12.54
N THR A 25 1.58 -4.22 12.75
CA THR A 25 2.09 -5.03 11.64
C THR A 25 0.96 -5.73 10.90
N ALA A 26 1.22 -6.17 9.67
CA ALA A 26 0.33 -7.01 8.88
C ALA A 26 -0.15 -8.26 9.65
N GLY A 27 0.72 -8.83 10.50
CA GLY A 27 0.41 -9.99 11.34
C GLY A 27 -0.39 -9.66 12.61
N GLY A 28 -0.81 -8.41 12.82
CA GLY A 28 -1.60 -7.99 13.98
C GLY A 28 -0.80 -7.65 15.23
N LEU A 29 0.53 -7.61 15.17
CA LEU A 29 1.38 -7.23 16.30
C LEU A 29 1.39 -5.70 16.46
N ARG A 30 1.14 -5.23 17.68
CA ARG A 30 1.29 -3.81 18.03
C ARG A 30 2.70 -3.57 18.55
N LEU A 31 3.39 -2.64 17.93
CA LEU A 31 4.76 -2.24 18.25
C LEU A 31 4.78 -0.76 18.62
N ALA A 32 5.59 -0.41 19.62
CA ALA A 32 5.98 0.96 19.91
C ALA A 32 7.48 1.06 19.67
N MET A 33 7.90 1.88 18.70
CA MET A 33 9.29 1.99 18.34
C MET A 33 9.81 3.42 18.48
N PRO A 34 11.03 3.59 19.00
CA PRO A 34 11.67 4.89 19.04
C PRO A 34 11.82 5.47 17.63
N ARG A 35 11.50 6.76 17.45
CA ARG A 35 11.68 7.47 16.18
C ARG A 35 13.13 7.38 15.68
N SER A 36 14.08 7.36 16.62
CA SER A 36 15.52 7.23 16.36
C SER A 36 15.94 5.91 15.69
N GLN A 37 15.14 4.85 15.78
CA GLN A 37 15.43 3.57 15.11
C GLN A 37 14.81 3.46 13.71
N ILE A 38 13.95 4.40 13.34
CA ILE A 38 13.22 4.39 12.08
C ILE A 38 13.99 5.18 11.04
N ARG A 39 14.39 4.49 9.97
CA ARG A 39 15.07 5.12 8.84
C ARG A 39 14.09 5.88 7.96
N SER A 40 12.95 5.28 7.65
CA SER A 40 11.91 5.91 6.83
C SER A 40 10.54 5.29 7.00
N ILE A 41 9.50 6.11 6.81
CA ILE A 41 8.11 5.68 6.71
C ILE A 41 7.61 6.09 5.34
N THR A 42 7.23 5.09 4.54
CA THR A 42 6.68 5.30 3.20
C THR A 42 5.23 4.82 3.18
N ALA A 43 4.33 5.67 2.71
CA ALA A 43 2.95 5.28 2.46
C ALA A 43 2.89 4.35 1.25
N LEU A 44 2.29 3.17 1.41
CA LEU A 44 2.12 2.22 0.34
C LEU A 44 0.78 2.47 -0.38
N PRO A 45 0.77 2.65 -1.72
CA PRO A 45 -0.46 2.82 -2.47
C PRO A 45 -1.19 1.47 -2.52
N GLY A 46 -2.32 1.33 -1.84
CA GLY A 46 -3.08 0.08 -1.80
C GLY A 46 -4.00 0.00 -0.59
N ARG A 47 -4.44 -1.22 -0.27
CA ARG A 47 -5.29 -1.48 0.90
C ARG A 47 -4.70 -2.59 1.75
N PHE A 48 -4.89 -2.48 3.05
CA PHE A 48 -4.69 -3.59 3.97
C PHE A 48 -6.04 -4.22 4.28
N GLU A 49 -6.23 -5.49 3.90
CA GLU A 49 -7.44 -6.25 4.18
C GLU A 49 -7.03 -7.61 4.77
N GLY A 50 -7.58 -7.96 5.94
CA GLY A 50 -7.33 -9.27 6.59
C GLY A 50 -5.86 -9.57 6.89
N GLY A 51 -5.06 -8.55 7.25
CA GLY A 51 -3.63 -8.72 7.52
C GLY A 51 -2.75 -8.91 6.29
N ARG A 52 -3.32 -8.68 5.09
CA ARG A 52 -2.58 -8.74 3.81
C ARG A 52 -2.59 -7.40 3.12
N TYR A 53 -1.46 -7.05 2.52
CA TYR A 53 -1.36 -5.88 1.65
C TYR A 53 -1.83 -6.24 0.24
N LEU A 54 -2.86 -5.54 -0.23
CA LEU A 54 -3.40 -5.64 -1.58
C LEU A 54 -2.89 -4.45 -2.39
N ARG A 55 -1.95 -4.75 -3.29
CA ARG A 55 -1.47 -3.78 -4.27
C ARG A 55 -2.60 -3.42 -5.25
N PRO A 56 -2.78 -2.14 -5.61
CA PRO A 56 -3.72 -1.75 -6.63
C PRO A 56 -3.29 -2.35 -7.97
N ASP A 57 -4.26 -2.74 -8.78
CA ASP A 57 -4.00 -3.13 -10.17
C ASP A 57 -3.45 -1.93 -10.93
N PRO A 58 -2.17 -1.95 -11.36
CA PRO A 58 -1.57 -0.84 -12.09
C PRO A 58 -2.21 -0.63 -13.47
N ASN A 59 -2.94 -1.63 -13.99
CA ASN A 59 -3.59 -1.61 -15.30
C ASN A 59 -5.11 -1.77 -15.19
N TYR A 60 -5.74 -1.25 -14.12
CA TYR A 60 -7.19 -1.39 -13.88
C TYR A 60 -8.06 -1.02 -15.09
N THR A 61 -7.64 -0.04 -15.90
CA THR A 61 -8.38 0.39 -17.10
C THR A 61 -8.47 -0.68 -18.18
N ARG A 62 -7.52 -1.62 -18.26
CA ARG A 62 -7.55 -2.76 -19.20
C ARG A 62 -8.67 -3.76 -18.90
N LEU A 63 -9.20 -3.77 -17.68
CA LEU A 63 -10.32 -4.65 -17.32
C LEU A 63 -11.60 -4.33 -18.10
N LEU A 64 -11.72 -3.09 -18.63
CA LEU A 64 -12.82 -2.72 -19.51
C LEU A 64 -12.77 -3.45 -20.87
N PHE A 65 -11.58 -3.75 -21.38
CA PHE A 65 -11.42 -4.36 -22.70
C PHE A 65 -11.85 -5.84 -22.73
N ALA A 66 -11.71 -6.54 -21.60
CA ALA A 66 -12.05 -7.95 -21.46
C ALA A 66 -13.42 -8.15 -20.80
N PRO A 67 -14.10 -9.30 -20.97
CA PRO A 67 -15.41 -9.59 -20.37
C PRO A 67 -15.30 -9.89 -18.86
N THR A 68 -14.83 -8.91 -18.09
CA THR A 68 -14.57 -9.04 -16.64
C THR A 68 -15.72 -8.52 -15.78
N ALA A 69 -16.72 -7.88 -16.39
CA ALA A 69 -17.80 -7.15 -15.71
C ALA A 69 -17.31 -6.07 -14.71
N ARG A 70 -16.07 -5.59 -14.85
CA ARG A 70 -15.49 -4.54 -13.99
C ARG A 70 -15.44 -3.21 -14.76
N PRO A 71 -16.33 -2.24 -14.45
CA PRO A 71 -16.35 -0.97 -15.14
C PRO A 71 -15.18 -0.06 -14.74
N LEU A 72 -14.91 0.94 -15.58
CA LEU A 72 -14.01 2.04 -15.25
C LEU A 72 -14.57 2.88 -14.10
N LYS A 73 -13.68 3.49 -13.32
CA LYS A 73 -14.08 4.48 -12.31
C LYS A 73 -14.43 5.80 -12.99
N SER A 74 -15.24 6.63 -12.32
CA SER A 74 -15.57 7.97 -12.81
C SER A 74 -14.31 8.76 -13.13
N GLY A 75 -14.30 9.44 -14.29
CA GLY A 75 -13.16 10.23 -14.78
C GLY A 75 -12.03 9.43 -15.42
N GLN A 76 -12.12 8.10 -15.52
CA GLN A 76 -11.13 7.29 -16.22
C GLN A 76 -11.55 6.99 -17.67
N GLY A 77 -10.57 6.98 -18.57
CA GLY A 77 -10.72 6.54 -19.96
C GLY A 77 -9.74 5.41 -20.28
N TYR A 78 -10.05 4.65 -21.32
CA TYR A 78 -9.16 3.62 -21.84
C TYR A 78 -8.98 3.84 -23.35
N PHE A 79 -7.73 3.87 -23.80
CA PHE A 79 -7.36 3.96 -25.21
C PHE A 79 -6.37 2.84 -25.52
N SER A 80 -6.50 2.27 -26.72
CA SER A 80 -5.56 1.27 -27.23
C SER A 80 -5.27 1.59 -28.69
N ALA A 81 -4.00 1.77 -29.02
CA ALA A 81 -3.54 1.89 -30.39
C ALA A 81 -3.17 0.50 -30.90
N TYR A 82 -3.81 0.08 -31.99
CA TYR A 82 -3.50 -1.17 -32.69
C TYR A 82 -2.86 -0.82 -34.03
N GLU A 83 -1.75 -1.49 -34.34
CA GLU A 83 -1.12 -1.49 -35.66
C GLU A 83 -1.31 -2.89 -36.25
N VAL A 84 -1.53 -2.96 -37.57
CA VAL A 84 -1.80 -4.20 -38.32
C VAL A 84 -0.58 -4.54 -39.16
#